data_AF-A0A1H4SM40-F1
#
_entry.id   AF-A0A1H4SM40-F1
#
_cell.length_a   1.000
_cell.length_b   1.000
_cell.length_c   1.000
_cell.angle_alpha   90.00
_cell.angle_beta   90.00
_cell.angle_gamma   90.00
#
_symmetry.space_group_name_H-M   'P 1'
#
loop_
_entity.id
_entity.type
_entity.pdbx_description
1 polymer ?
#
loop_
_entity_poly.entity_id
_entity_poly.type
_entity_poly.pdbx_seq_one_letter_code
_entity_poly.pdbx_strand_id
1 'polypeptide(L)'
;MNRKIPLYERLTSMDSLSYSVISYGVFYGIKHAAFLFVLFTFLIANDYIRIVSSLFYGYFIAKAMLDTSVNISEKKEWVIKSISVFDFLVLCVITDILNRTSIVDIINLLIFNAFVTYLGFWLNTVFVERVKAKQREALGKQEKADVEQNIAELKKELADYEQQKAATEHELENIKQEIADLTCPHCQRKLESKKARDAHKGRCKDNPKNQE
;
A
#
# COMPACT_ATOMS: atom_id res chain seq x y z
N MET A 1 -2.12 31.96 -0.07
CA MET A 1 -1.15 31.81 1.04
C MET A 1 -0.36 30.52 0.78
N ASN A 2 0.82 30.60 0.17
CA ASN A 2 1.64 29.43 -0.14
C ASN A 2 2.16 28.83 1.16
N ARG A 3 1.55 27.73 1.64
CA ARG A 3 2.11 26.93 2.73
C ARG A 3 3.47 26.41 2.25
N LYS A 4 4.55 26.95 2.81
CA LYS A 4 5.89 26.39 2.65
C LYS A 4 5.85 25.00 3.28
N ILE A 5 5.75 23.98 2.44
CA ILE A 5 5.87 22.59 2.85
C ILE A 5 7.24 22.44 3.53
N PRO A 6 7.30 21.98 4.78
CA PRO A 6 8.55 21.83 5.50
C PRO A 6 9.50 20.89 4.74
N LEU A 7 10.80 21.17 4.81
CA LEU A 7 11.82 20.50 3.97
C LEU A 7 11.77 18.97 4.11
N TYR A 8 11.44 18.47 5.31
CA TYR A 8 11.31 17.04 5.56
C TYR A 8 10.18 16.41 4.75
N GLU A 9 9.03 17.08 4.59
CA GLU A 9 7.89 16.62 3.78
C GLU A 9 8.18 16.62 2.27
N ARG A 10 9.06 17.52 1.82
CA ARG A 10 9.57 17.52 0.44
C ARG A 10 10.62 16.42 0.21
N LEU A 11 11.49 16.17 1.19
CA LEU A 11 12.49 15.10 1.14
C LEU A 11 11.83 13.71 1.20
N THR A 12 10.71 13.58 1.91
CA THR A 12 9.89 12.36 1.97
C THR A 12 8.80 12.30 0.91
N SER A 13 8.68 13.31 0.04
CA SER A 13 7.70 13.29 -1.05
C SER A 13 8.03 12.18 -2.07
N MET A 14 6.99 11.69 -2.76
CA MET A 14 7.11 10.64 -3.79
C MET A 14 8.18 10.96 -4.85
N ASP A 15 8.40 12.23 -5.15
CA ASP A 15 9.31 12.67 -6.20
C ASP A 15 10.76 12.62 -5.74
N SER A 16 11.07 13.21 -4.58
CA SER A 16 12.43 13.21 -4.00
C SER A 16 12.96 11.79 -3.81
N LEU A 17 12.10 10.90 -3.32
CA LEU A 17 12.43 9.49 -3.12
C LEU A 17 12.73 8.82 -4.47
N SER A 18 11.85 9.00 -5.47
CA SER A 18 12.02 8.42 -6.81
C SER A 18 13.29 8.93 -7.50
N TYR A 19 13.63 10.21 -7.33
CA TYR A 19 14.88 10.78 -7.82
C TYR A 19 16.10 10.15 -7.14
N SER A 20 16.04 9.87 -5.84
CA SER A 20 17.13 9.18 -5.14
C SER A 20 17.32 7.75 -5.63
N VAL A 21 16.22 7.00 -5.85
CA VAL A 21 16.25 5.65 -6.42
C VAL A 21 16.86 5.64 -7.82
N ILE A 22 16.37 6.52 -8.69
CA ILE A 22 16.84 6.63 -10.08
C ILE A 22 18.30 7.04 -10.11
N SER A 23 18.69 8.02 -9.29
CA SER A 23 20.08 8.47 -9.20
C SER A 23 21.00 7.33 -8.76
N TYR A 24 20.61 6.53 -7.76
CA TYR A 24 21.38 5.37 -7.32
C TYR A 24 21.55 4.33 -8.44
N GLY A 25 20.46 3.95 -9.12
CA GLY A 25 20.51 3.02 -10.24
C GLY A 25 21.42 3.53 -11.37
N VAL A 26 21.40 4.83 -11.64
CA VAL A 26 22.29 5.48 -12.61
C VAL A 26 23.75 5.38 -12.18
N PHE A 27 24.10 5.74 -10.94
CA PHE A 27 25.49 5.63 -10.46
C PHE A 27 26.01 4.19 -10.47
N TYR A 28 25.16 3.23 -10.09
CA TYR A 28 25.52 1.82 -10.12
C TYR A 28 25.74 1.32 -11.55
N GLY A 29 24.89 1.75 -12.50
CA GLY A 29 25.03 1.45 -13.92
C GLY A 29 26.28 2.06 -14.54
N ILE A 30 26.62 3.31 -14.19
CA ILE A 30 27.86 3.97 -14.63
C ILE A 30 29.08 3.18 -14.12
N LYS A 31 29.08 2.74 -12.87
CA LYS A 31 30.18 1.94 -12.30
C LYS A 31 30.35 0.62 -13.05
N HIS A 32 29.26 -0.10 -13.32
CA HIS A 32 29.30 -1.36 -14.07
C HIS A 32 29.70 -1.15 -15.53
N ALA A 33 29.28 -0.04 -16.14
CA ALA A 33 29.74 0.35 -17.46
C ALA A 33 31.25 0.62 -17.47
N ALA A 34 31.80 1.28 -16.45
CA ALA A 34 33.25 1.49 -16.33
C ALA A 34 34.01 0.15 -16.19
N PHE A 35 33.50 -0.77 -15.37
CA PHE A 35 34.05 -2.13 -15.24
C PHE A 35 34.07 -2.87 -16.57
N LEU A 36 32.92 -2.90 -17.27
CA LEU A 36 32.80 -3.58 -18.55
C LEU A 36 33.60 -2.90 -19.65
N PHE A 37 33.78 -1.58 -19.59
CA PHE A 37 34.66 -0.87 -20.52
C PHE A 37 36.10 -1.36 -20.38
N VAL A 38 36.60 -1.49 -19.14
CA VAL A 38 37.94 -2.07 -18.87
C VAL A 38 38.00 -3.50 -19.39
N LEU A 39 36.99 -4.32 -19.10
CA LEU A 39 36.94 -5.74 -19.52
C LEU A 39 36.87 -5.91 -21.05
N PHE A 40 36.12 -5.07 -21.74
CA PHE A 40 36.00 -5.09 -23.20
C PHE A 40 37.23 -4.56 -23.92
N THR A 41 38.20 -3.97 -23.23
CA THR A 41 39.51 -3.60 -23.82
C THR A 41 40.20 -4.81 -24.46
N PHE A 42 39.99 -6.01 -23.93
CA PHE A 42 40.59 -7.23 -24.45
C PHE A 42 39.84 -7.81 -25.67
N LEU A 43 38.60 -7.37 -25.95
CA LEU A 43 37.78 -7.90 -27.05
C LEU A 43 37.52 -6.88 -28.17
N ILE A 44 37.32 -5.61 -27.82
CA ILE A 44 36.86 -4.57 -28.74
C ILE A 44 37.92 -3.48 -28.81
N ALA A 45 38.67 -3.45 -29.92
CA ALA A 45 39.72 -2.44 -30.15
C ALA A 45 39.15 -1.04 -30.43
N ASN A 46 37.90 -0.93 -30.90
CA ASN A 46 37.27 0.36 -31.20
C ASN A 46 36.62 0.98 -29.94
N ASP A 47 37.13 2.15 -29.54
CA ASP A 47 36.70 2.88 -28.34
C ASP A 47 35.21 3.22 -28.33
N TYR A 48 34.65 3.67 -29.46
CA TYR A 48 33.24 4.08 -29.54
C TYR A 48 32.30 2.89 -29.36
N ILE A 49 32.58 1.77 -30.04
CA ILE A 49 31.77 0.55 -29.94
C ILE A 49 31.86 -0.01 -28.52
N ARG A 50 33.03 0.10 -27.89
CA ARG A 50 33.26 -0.32 -26.51
C ARG A 50 32.48 0.50 -25.50
N ILE A 51 32.44 1.83 -25.64
CA ILE A 51 31.64 2.73 -24.78
C ILE A 51 30.14 2.41 -24.92
N VAL A 52 29.65 2.28 -26.15
CA VAL A 52 28.22 2.00 -26.38
C VAL A 52 27.83 0.66 -25.76
N SER A 53 28.65 -0.37 -25.98
CA SER A 53 28.40 -1.71 -25.44
C SER A 53 28.45 -1.71 -23.92
N SER A 54 29.44 -1.05 -23.31
CA SER A 54 29.60 -1.02 -21.86
C SER A 54 28.47 -0.25 -21.17
N LEU A 55 28.01 0.86 -21.74
CA LEU A 55 26.84 1.60 -21.25
C LEU A 55 25.56 0.77 -21.34
N PHE A 56 25.37 0.03 -22.44
CA PHE A 56 24.20 -0.81 -22.63
C PHE A 56 24.14 -1.91 -21.57
N TYR A 57 25.23 -2.67 -21.39
CA TYR A 57 25.29 -3.68 -20.34
C TYR A 57 25.21 -3.09 -18.93
N GLY A 58 25.85 -1.94 -18.66
CA GLY A 58 25.76 -1.25 -17.39
C GLY A 58 24.32 -0.87 -17.03
N TYR A 59 23.53 -0.41 -18.00
CA TYR A 59 22.10 -0.15 -17.82
C TYR A 59 21.32 -1.42 -17.47
N PHE A 60 21.53 -2.52 -18.20
CA PHE A 60 20.84 -3.78 -17.92
C PHE A 60 21.18 -4.35 -16.54
N ILE A 61 22.44 -4.29 -16.14
CA ILE A 61 22.88 -4.76 -14.82
C ILE A 61 22.24 -3.90 -13.72
N ALA A 62 22.25 -2.57 -13.88
CA ALA A 62 21.59 -1.67 -12.92
C ALA A 62 20.10 -1.95 -12.79
N LYS A 63 19.41 -2.18 -13.92
CA LYS A 63 17.98 -2.51 -13.92
C LYS A 63 17.70 -3.85 -13.25
N ALA A 64 18.47 -4.89 -13.57
CA ALA A 64 18.33 -6.22 -12.97
C ALA A 64 18.59 -6.19 -11.47
N MET A 65 19.58 -5.41 -11.03
CA MET A 65 19.89 -5.22 -9.62
C MET A 65 18.78 -4.48 -8.87
N LEU A 66 18.18 -3.45 -9.49
CA LEU A 66 17.04 -2.72 -8.92
C LEU A 66 15.81 -3.63 -8.76
N ASP A 67 15.51 -4.44 -9.78
CA ASP A 67 14.39 -5.39 -9.71
C ASP A 67 14.63 -6.47 -8.65
N THR A 68 15.87 -6.95 -8.56
CA THR A 68 16.28 -7.89 -7.51
C THR A 68 16.15 -7.26 -6.13
N SER A 69 16.58 -6.01 -5.94
CA SER A 69 16.58 -5.35 -4.62
C SER A 69 15.17 -5.03 -4.10
N VAL A 70 14.22 -4.75 -4.99
CA VAL A 70 12.81 -4.53 -4.65
C VAL A 70 12.09 -5.84 -4.28
N ASN A 71 12.48 -6.96 -4.89
CA ASN A 71 11.86 -8.27 -4.68
C ASN A 71 12.59 -9.13 -3.62
N ILE A 72 13.53 -8.57 -2.86
CA ILE A 72 14.19 -9.29 -1.76
C ILE A 72 13.19 -9.57 -0.64
N SER A 73 12.80 -10.84 -0.51
CA SER A 73 12.13 -11.38 0.68
C SER A 73 12.98 -11.08 1.93
N GLU A 74 12.33 -10.72 3.05
CA GLU A 74 12.97 -10.29 4.30
C GLU A 74 14.06 -11.26 4.82
N LYS A 75 14.06 -12.53 4.41
CA LYS A 75 15.05 -13.55 4.80
C LYS A 75 16.35 -13.56 3.98
N LYS A 76 16.52 -12.70 2.97
CA LYS A 76 17.67 -12.73 2.04
C LYS A 76 18.66 -11.56 2.20
N GLU A 77 18.88 -11.09 3.43
CA GLU A 77 19.86 -10.01 3.73
C GLU A 77 21.29 -10.33 3.24
N TRP A 78 21.65 -11.61 3.13
CA TRP A 78 22.93 -12.03 2.56
C TRP A 78 23.14 -11.55 1.12
N VAL A 79 22.06 -11.32 0.34
CA VAL A 79 22.17 -10.81 -1.04
C VAL A 79 22.79 -9.42 -1.05
N ILE A 80 22.40 -8.54 -0.12
CA ILE A 80 22.96 -7.17 -0.01
C ILE A 80 24.44 -7.24 0.37
N LYS A 81 24.79 -8.15 1.29
CA LYS A 81 26.20 -8.36 1.69
C LYS A 81 27.03 -8.86 0.51
N SER A 82 26.56 -9.86 -0.24
CA SER A 82 27.24 -10.39 -1.42
C SER A 82 27.42 -9.34 -2.51
N ILE A 83 26.40 -8.50 -2.75
CA ILE A 83 26.48 -7.35 -3.65
C ILE A 83 27.60 -6.39 -3.23
N SER A 84 27.70 -6.04 -1.95
CA SER A 84 28.76 -5.14 -1.48
C SER A 84 30.16 -5.72 -1.65
N VAL A 85 30.33 -7.03 -1.43
CA VAL A 85 31.62 -7.70 -1.65
C VAL A 85 31.98 -7.69 -3.13
N PHE A 86 31.02 -7.98 -4.00
CA PHE A 86 31.24 -7.93 -5.45
C PHE A 86 31.58 -6.50 -5.92
N ASP A 87 30.90 -5.49 -5.37
CA ASP A 87 31.14 -4.08 -5.68
C ASP A 87 32.56 -3.63 -5.29
N PHE A 88 33.09 -4.14 -4.17
CA PHE A 88 34.48 -3.93 -3.78
C PHE A 88 35.46 -4.55 -4.78
N LEU A 89 35.22 -5.79 -5.22
CA LEU A 89 36.06 -6.46 -6.21
C LEU A 89 36.05 -5.72 -7.56
N VAL A 90 34.87 -5.29 -8.01
CA VAL A 90 34.72 -4.46 -9.21
C VAL A 90 35.52 -3.17 -9.11
N LEU A 91 35.45 -2.48 -7.97
CA LEU A 91 36.26 -1.28 -7.72
C LEU A 91 37.76 -1.57 -7.79
N CYS A 92 38.23 -2.66 -7.18
CA CYS A 92 39.64 -3.04 -7.24
C CYS A 92 40.15 -3.25 -8.66
N VAL A 93 39.31 -3.79 -9.55
CA VAL A 93 39.62 -3.92 -10.99
C VAL A 93 39.60 -2.56 -11.69
N ILE A 94 38.58 -1.73 -11.45
CA ILE A 94 38.49 -0.40 -12.08
C ILE A 94 39.67 0.50 -11.68
N THR A 95 40.06 0.48 -10.41
CA THR A 95 41.17 1.30 -9.90
C THR A 95 42.55 0.72 -10.21
N ASP A 96 42.60 -0.43 -10.88
CA ASP A 96 43.81 -1.10 -11.33
C ASP A 96 44.83 -1.34 -10.19
N ILE A 97 44.33 -1.75 -9.02
CA ILE A 97 45.17 -1.94 -7.82
C ILE A 97 46.24 -3.01 -8.06
N LEU A 98 45.90 -4.05 -8.83
CA LEU A 98 46.76 -5.22 -9.05
C LEU A 98 48.02 -4.91 -9.88
N ASN A 99 48.01 -3.83 -10.67
CA ASN A 99 49.15 -3.42 -11.48
C ASN A 99 50.03 -2.35 -10.78
N ARG A 100 49.70 -1.95 -9.54
CA ARG A 100 50.49 -0.97 -8.79
C ARG A 100 51.70 -1.62 -8.13
N THR A 101 52.83 -0.93 -8.15
CA THR A 101 54.12 -1.42 -7.59
C THR A 101 54.43 -0.83 -6.20
N SER A 102 53.80 0.28 -5.82
CA SER A 102 53.97 0.94 -4.52
C SER A 102 52.97 0.41 -3.50
N ILE A 103 53.47 -0.11 -2.38
CA ILE A 103 52.65 -0.61 -1.26
C ILE A 103 51.77 0.52 -0.69
N VAL A 104 52.30 1.74 -0.62
CA VAL A 104 51.55 2.90 -0.10
C VAL A 104 50.35 3.23 -1.00
N ASP A 105 50.55 3.16 -2.32
CA ASP A 105 49.47 3.43 -3.27
C ASP A 105 48.42 2.32 -3.26
N ILE A 106 48.85 1.07 -3.13
CA ILE A 106 47.95 -0.08 -2.97
C ILE A 106 47.08 0.10 -1.72
N ILE A 107 47.68 0.45 -0.58
CA ILE A 107 46.95 0.64 0.68
C ILE A 107 45.96 1.81 0.57
N ASN A 108 46.39 2.95 0.02
CA ASN A 108 45.51 4.11 -0.14
C ASN A 108 44.31 3.81 -1.04
N LEU A 109 44.53 3.11 -2.17
CA LEU A 109 43.46 2.70 -3.07
C LEU A 109 42.53 1.65 -2.45
N LEU A 110 43.05 0.71 -1.66
CA LEU A 110 42.23 -0.25 -0.92
C LEU A 110 41.34 0.45 0.11
N ILE A 111 41.88 1.40 0.87
CA ILE A 111 41.11 2.19 1.84
C ILE A 111 40.02 2.99 1.12
N PHE A 112 40.36 3.63 0.00
CA PHE A 112 39.39 4.36 -0.83
C PHE A 112 38.28 3.44 -1.34
N ASN A 113 38.63 2.28 -1.90
CA ASN A 113 37.65 1.31 -2.40
C ASN A 113 36.76 0.75 -1.29
N ALA A 114 37.33 0.46 -0.12
CA ALA A 114 36.58 0.02 1.05
C ALA A 114 35.59 1.10 1.52
N PHE A 115 36.02 2.36 1.54
CA PHE A 115 35.16 3.49 1.91
C PHE A 115 34.02 3.70 0.90
N VAL A 116 34.31 3.70 -0.40
CA VAL A 116 33.28 3.84 -1.45
C VAL A 116 32.29 2.67 -1.40
N THR A 117 32.77 1.44 -1.17
CA THR A 117 31.91 0.27 -1.00
C THR A 117 31.04 0.40 0.24
N TYR A 118 31.60 0.88 1.36
CA TYR A 118 30.86 1.09 2.59
C TYR A 118 29.74 2.12 2.41
N LEU A 119 30.01 3.23 1.74
CA LEU A 119 28.97 4.21 1.37
C LEU A 119 27.89 3.56 0.52
N GLY A 120 28.28 2.76 -0.49
CA GLY A 120 27.34 2.02 -1.34
C GLY A 120 26.47 1.03 -0.56
N PHE A 121 27.05 0.29 0.39
CA PHE A 121 26.33 -0.63 1.27
C PHE A 121 25.32 0.10 2.17
N TRP A 122 25.73 1.22 2.76
CA TRP A 122 24.87 2.01 3.64
C TRP A 122 23.69 2.59 2.85
N LEU A 123 23.97 3.11 1.65
CA LEU A 123 22.95 3.66 0.75
C LEU A 123 21.97 2.58 0.28
N ASN A 124 22.45 1.36 -0.01
CA ASN A 124 21.61 0.20 -0.31
C ASN A 124 20.70 -0.21 0.85
N THR A 125 21.25 -0.20 2.08
CA THR A 125 20.50 -0.60 3.28
C THR A 125 19.37 0.39 3.54
N VAL A 126 19.69 1.68 3.56
CA VAL A 126 18.68 2.75 3.71
C VAL A 126 17.65 2.70 2.60
N PHE A 127 18.07 2.43 1.36
CA PHE A 127 17.15 2.28 0.24
C PHE A 127 16.16 1.13 0.47
N VAL A 128 16.63 -0.07 0.80
CA VAL A 128 15.77 -1.24 1.04
C VAL A 128 14.81 -0.99 2.20
N GLU A 129 15.28 -0.42 3.31
CA GLU A 129 14.44 -0.07 4.45
C GLU A 129 13.35 0.93 4.07
N ARG A 130 13.68 1.96 3.30
CA ARG A 130 12.72 2.97 2.85
C ARG A 130 11.69 2.41 1.86
N VAL A 131 12.09 1.54 0.94
CA VAL A 131 11.18 0.85 0.01
C VAL A 131 10.19 -0.02 0.79
N LYS A 132 10.68 -0.80 1.77
CA LYS A 132 9.83 -1.64 2.64
C LYS A 132 8.86 -0.81 3.46
N ALA A 133 9.31 0.30 4.06
CA ALA A 133 8.43 1.21 4.79
C ALA A 133 7.28 1.73 3.92
N LYS A 134 7.58 2.07 2.66
CA LYS A 134 6.57 2.56 1.71
C LYS A 134 5.60 1.48 1.24
N GLN A 135 6.05 0.24 1.04
CA GLN A 135 5.14 -0.89 0.77
C GLN A 135 4.16 -1.09 1.93
N ARG A 136 4.64 -0.98 3.18
CA ARG A 136 3.79 -1.06 4.37
C ARG A 136 2.79 0.12 4.45
N GLU A 137 3.21 1.33 4.13
CA GLU A 137 2.30 2.49 4.07
C GLU A 137 1.24 2.35 2.97
N ALA A 138 1.60 1.81 1.80
CA ALA A 138 0.68 1.57 0.70
C ALA A 138 -0.36 0.50 1.07
N LEU A 139 0.09 -0.61 1.66
CA LEU A 139 -0.79 -1.66 2.20
C LEU A 139 -1.71 -1.10 3.28
N GLY A 140 -1.18 -0.33 4.24
CA GLY A 140 -1.99 0.27 5.29
C GLY A 140 -3.00 1.31 4.80
N LYS A 141 -2.71 2.02 3.69
CA LYS A 141 -3.69 2.90 3.03
C LYS A 141 -4.77 2.10 2.31
N GLN A 142 -4.41 1.00 1.67
CA GLN A 142 -5.35 0.11 1.00
C GLN A 142 -6.28 -0.56 2.02
N GLU A 143 -5.74 -1.10 3.11
CA GLU A 143 -6.54 -1.67 4.21
C GLU A 143 -7.49 -0.64 4.81
N LYS A 144 -7.05 0.61 4.99
CA LYS A 144 -7.94 1.69 5.45
C LYS A 144 -9.06 1.98 4.46
N ALA A 145 -8.75 2.04 3.16
CA ALA A 145 -9.76 2.25 2.12
C ALA A 145 -10.78 1.11 2.07
N ASP A 146 -10.32 -0.14 2.19
CA ASP A 146 -11.19 -1.32 2.23
C ASP A 146 -12.08 -1.32 3.47
N VAL A 147 -11.54 -0.95 4.64
CA VAL A 147 -12.33 -0.79 5.87
C VAL A 147 -13.35 0.33 5.75
N GLU A 148 -12.98 1.49 5.19
CA GLU A 148 -13.91 2.60 4.95
C GLU A 148 -15.04 2.19 4.00
N GLN A 149 -14.74 1.41 2.97
CA GLN A 149 -15.73 0.88 2.04
C GLN A 149 -16.69 -0.10 2.75
N ASN A 150 -16.16 -1.04 3.54
CA ASN A 150 -16.97 -1.97 4.32
C ASN A 150 -17.87 -1.23 5.33
N ILE A 151 -17.38 -0.17 5.97
CA ILE A 151 -18.18 0.67 6.88
C ILE A 151 -19.31 1.37 6.11
N ALA A 152 -19.05 1.88 4.91
CA ALA A 152 -20.08 2.51 4.08
C ALA A 152 -21.16 1.51 3.65
N GLU A 153 -20.77 0.28 3.31
CA GLU A 153 -21.70 -0.79 2.95
C GLU A 153 -22.57 -1.23 4.15
N LEU A 154 -21.95 -1.47 5.32
CA LEU A 154 -22.66 -1.76 6.57
C LEU A 154 -23.65 -0.66 6.97
N LYS A 155 -23.29 0.61 6.77
CA LYS A 155 -24.22 1.74 7.03
C LYS A 155 -25.42 1.72 6.09
N LYS A 156 -25.22 1.33 4.84
CA LYS A 156 -26.31 1.21 3.86
C LYS A 156 -27.25 0.06 4.23
N GLU A 157 -26.69 -1.11 4.55
CA GLU A 157 -27.49 -2.25 5.02
C GLU A 157 -28.30 -1.89 6.27
N LEU A 158 -27.69 -1.18 7.23
CA LEU A 158 -28.37 -0.77 8.46
C LEU A 158 -29.53 0.19 8.18
N ALA A 159 -29.37 1.13 7.24
CA ALA A 159 -30.45 2.02 6.81
C ALA A 159 -31.59 1.24 6.12
N ASP A 160 -31.25 0.26 5.28
CA ASP A 160 -32.25 -0.59 4.62
C ASP A 160 -33.03 -1.44 5.66
N TYR A 161 -32.34 -1.98 6.68
CA TYR A 161 -32.97 -2.69 7.79
C TYR A 161 -33.89 -1.78 8.63
N GLU A 162 -33.47 -0.56 8.94
CA GLU A 162 -34.31 0.41 9.66
C GLU A 162 -35.57 0.76 8.86
N GLN A 163 -35.45 0.92 7.54
CA GLN A 163 -36.60 1.18 6.67
C GLN A 163 -37.55 -0.01 6.62
N GLN A 164 -37.03 -1.24 6.49
CA GLN A 164 -37.86 -2.46 6.53
C GLN A 164 -38.56 -2.63 7.87
N LYS A 165 -37.87 -2.34 8.97
CA LYS A 165 -38.44 -2.38 10.32
C LYS A 165 -39.59 -1.37 10.45
N ALA A 166 -39.39 -0.12 10.03
CA ALA A 166 -40.43 0.90 10.06
C ALA A 166 -41.65 0.52 9.21
N ALA A 167 -41.44 -0.07 8.02
CA ALA A 167 -42.52 -0.58 7.19
C ALA A 167 -43.30 -1.70 7.90
N THR A 168 -42.59 -2.65 8.51
CA THR A 168 -43.20 -3.77 9.26
C THR A 168 -43.98 -3.27 10.48
N GLU A 169 -43.45 -2.30 11.22
CA GLU A 169 -44.14 -1.68 12.36
C GLU A 169 -45.41 -0.96 11.93
N HIS A 170 -45.37 -0.25 10.80
CA HIS A 170 -46.54 0.41 10.24
C HIS A 170 -47.62 -0.59 9.78
N GLU A 171 -47.23 -1.68 9.10
CA GLU A 171 -48.15 -2.76 8.76
C GLU A 171 -48.78 -3.42 10.00
N LEU A 172 -47.98 -3.66 11.04
CA LEU A 172 -48.46 -4.21 12.30
C LEU A 172 -49.50 -3.28 12.95
N GLU A 173 -49.27 -1.97 12.95
CA GLU A 173 -50.20 -0.99 13.50
C GLU A 173 -51.50 -0.92 12.68
N ASN A 174 -51.41 -0.98 11.34
CA ASN A 174 -52.59 -1.08 10.48
C ASN A 174 -53.42 -2.33 10.78
N ILE A 175 -52.78 -3.49 10.91
CA ILE A 175 -53.46 -4.75 11.24
C ILE A 175 -54.13 -4.65 12.62
N LYS A 176 -53.45 -4.06 13.62
CA LYS A 176 -54.06 -3.83 14.95
C LYS A 176 -55.29 -2.93 14.85
N GLN A 177 -55.23 -1.86 14.07
CA GLN A 177 -56.36 -0.97 13.85
C GLN A 177 -57.51 -1.68 13.14
N GLU A 178 -57.24 -2.49 12.11
CA GLU A 178 -58.25 -3.32 11.45
C GLU A 178 -58.93 -4.29 12.42
N ILE A 179 -58.15 -4.96 13.28
CA ILE A 179 -58.68 -5.85 14.32
C ILE A 179 -59.55 -5.06 15.30
N ALA A 180 -59.09 -3.90 15.76
CA ALA A 180 -59.87 -3.01 16.65
C ALA A 180 -61.13 -2.47 15.98
N ASP A 181 -61.11 -2.27 14.65
CA ASP A 181 -62.25 -1.85 13.85
C ASP A 181 -63.31 -2.92 13.66
N LEU A 182 -62.95 -4.19 13.85
CA LEU A 182 -63.86 -5.32 13.71
C LEU A 182 -64.22 -5.98 15.05
N THR A 183 -63.54 -5.65 16.15
CA THR A 183 -63.71 -6.35 17.44
C THR A 183 -64.38 -5.45 18.47
N CYS A 184 -65.40 -5.97 19.15
CA CYS A 184 -66.03 -5.24 20.25
C CYS A 184 -65.09 -5.16 21.46
N PRO A 185 -64.80 -3.97 22.02
CA PRO A 185 -63.86 -3.83 23.13
C PRO A 185 -64.35 -4.42 24.46
N HIS A 186 -65.65 -4.71 24.59
CA HIS A 186 -66.26 -5.19 25.83
C HIS A 186 -66.39 -6.72 25.88
N CYS A 187 -66.82 -7.34 24.78
CA CYS A 187 -67.07 -8.79 24.72
C CYS A 187 -66.09 -9.55 23.81
N GLN A 188 -65.11 -8.86 23.21
CA GLN A 188 -64.10 -9.42 22.29
C GLN A 188 -64.66 -10.15 21.07
N ARG A 189 -65.95 -9.96 20.74
CA ARG A 189 -66.59 -10.56 19.57
C ARG A 189 -66.15 -9.85 18.29
N LYS A 190 -65.69 -10.63 17.30
CA LYS A 190 -65.40 -10.17 15.93
C LYS A 190 -66.70 -9.97 15.14
N LEU A 191 -66.79 -8.87 14.41
CA LEU A 191 -67.94 -8.42 13.63
C LEU A 191 -67.50 -8.09 12.19
N GLU A 192 -68.43 -8.16 11.24
CA GLU A 192 -68.11 -8.12 9.80
C GLU A 192 -67.74 -6.71 9.29
N SER A 193 -68.08 -5.66 10.03
CA SER A 193 -67.74 -4.29 9.66
C SER A 193 -67.68 -3.36 10.87
N LYS A 194 -66.98 -2.23 10.71
CA LYS A 194 -66.89 -1.16 11.70
C LYS A 194 -68.25 -0.65 12.18
N LYS A 195 -69.20 -0.48 11.25
CA LYS A 195 -70.58 -0.08 11.55
C LYS A 195 -71.31 -1.12 12.39
N ALA A 196 -71.13 -2.41 12.09
CA ALA A 196 -71.69 -3.49 12.89
C ALA A 196 -71.09 -3.54 14.30
N ARG A 197 -69.77 -3.31 14.42
CA ARG A 197 -69.07 -3.14 15.71
C ARG A 197 -69.63 -2.00 16.53
N ASP A 198 -69.79 -0.81 15.96
CA ASP A 198 -70.27 0.36 16.70
C ASP A 198 -71.72 0.20 17.16
N ALA A 199 -72.59 -0.36 16.30
CA ALA A 199 -73.97 -0.69 16.67
C ALA A 199 -74.02 -1.73 17.80
N HIS A 200 -73.16 -2.77 17.74
CA HIS A 200 -73.07 -3.77 18.79
C HIS A 200 -72.51 -3.20 20.10
N LYS A 201 -71.48 -2.34 20.06
CA LYS A 201 -70.86 -1.72 21.24
C LYS A 201 -71.89 -0.99 22.11
N GLY A 202 -72.82 -0.24 21.49
CA GLY A 202 -73.88 0.47 22.19
C GLY A 202 -74.92 -0.45 22.87
N ARG A 203 -75.09 -1.68 22.37
CA ARG A 203 -76.06 -2.67 22.89
C ARG A 203 -75.40 -3.89 23.52
N CYS A 204 -74.09 -3.85 23.73
CA CYS A 204 -73.32 -4.97 24.24
C CYS A 204 -73.70 -5.21 25.71
N LYS A 205 -73.92 -6.47 26.09
CA LYS A 205 -74.31 -6.87 27.45
C LYS A 205 -73.16 -6.70 28.45
N ASP A 206 -71.92 -6.79 27.97
CA ASP A 206 -70.70 -6.62 28.75
C ASP A 206 -70.24 -5.17 28.79
N ASN A 207 -71.00 -4.24 28.19
CA ASN A 207 -70.73 -2.81 28.30
C ASN A 207 -71.18 -2.32 29.68
N PRO A 208 -70.28 -1.73 30.49
CA PRO A 208 -70.61 -1.29 31.85
C PRO A 208 -71.75 -0.27 31.92
N LYS A 209 -72.04 0.47 30.84
CA LYS A 209 -73.19 1.40 30.79
C LYS A 209 -74.55 0.73 30.62
N ASN A 210 -74.58 -0.55 30.25
CA ASN A 210 -75.80 -1.32 30.00
C ASN A 210 -76.06 -2.36 31.12
N GLN A 211 -75.28 -2.32 32.19
CA GLN A 211 -75.36 -3.23 33.36
C GLN A 211 -76.03 -2.57 34.58
N GLU A 212 -76.53 -1.34 34.42
CA GLU A 212 -77.45 -0.66 35.35
C GLU A 212 -78.91 -0.83 34.87
#